data_AF-A0A2N2MUG3-F1
#
_entry.id   AF-A0A2N2MUG3-F1
#
_cell.length_a   1.000
_cell.length_b   1.000
_cell.length_c   1.000
_cell.angle_alpha   90.00
_cell.angle_beta   90.00
_cell.angle_gamma   90.00
#
_symmetry.space_group_name_H-M   'P 1'
#
loop_
_entity.id
_entity.type
_entity.pdbx_description
1 polymer ?
#
loop_
_entity_poly.entity_id
_entity_poly.type
_entity_poly.pdbx_seq_one_letter_code
_entity_poly.pdbx_strand_id
1 'polypeptide(L)' 'MNTGMLWFDNDPKIDFYVKIMRAADYYQKKYGQIPDVCFVHPSMKVEAPSKTIGVDVQVNQMILPNHFWLGVKQASLSA' A
#
# COMPACT_ATOMS: atom_id res chain seq x y z
N MET A 1 -1.69 5.26 -11.85
CA MET A 1 -0.94 4.01 -11.54
C MET A 1 -1.18 3.06 -12.71
N ASN A 2 -0.12 2.56 -13.35
CA ASN A 2 -0.26 1.58 -14.44
C ASN A 2 -0.40 0.13 -13.93
N THR A 3 0.15 -0.15 -12.74
CA THR A 3 0.07 -1.47 -12.11
C THR A 3 -0.36 -1.33 -10.67
N GLY A 4 -1.60 -1.71 -10.39
CA GLY A 4 -2.17 -1.74 -9.04
C GLY A 4 -2.43 -3.17 -8.58
N MET A 5 -2.30 -3.41 -7.28
CA MET A 5 -2.64 -4.68 -6.65
C MET A 5 -3.48 -4.43 -5.41
N LEU A 6 -4.65 -5.06 -5.36
CA LEU A 6 -5.45 -5.16 -4.15
C LEU A 6 -4.95 -6.34 -3.32
N TRP A 7 -4.58 -6.07 -2.08
CA TRP A 7 -4.15 -7.04 -1.09
C TRP A 7 -5.11 -7.02 0.10
N PHE A 8 -5.50 -8.19 0.59
CA PHE A 8 -6.37 -8.33 1.76
C PHE A 8 -5.60 -9.03 2.89
N ASP A 9 -5.57 -8.41 4.07
CA ASP A 9 -5.00 -8.98 5.27
C ASP A 9 -5.77 -8.51 6.51
N ASN A 10 -6.63 -9.39 7.03
CA ASN A 10 -7.44 -9.15 8.22
C ASN A 10 -6.88 -9.81 9.49
N ASP A 11 -5.64 -10.28 9.50
CA ASP A 11 -5.07 -10.94 10.68
C ASP A 11 -4.91 -9.91 11.82
N PRO A 12 -5.68 -10.02 12.92
CA PRO A 12 -5.62 -9.03 14.00
C PRO A 12 -4.34 -9.13 14.83
N LYS A 13 -3.55 -10.21 14.67
CA LYS A 13 -2.31 -10.43 15.42
C LYS A 13 -1.10 -9.78 14.75
N ILE A 14 -1.26 -9.33 13.51
CA ILE A 14 -0.18 -8.77 12.70
C ILE A 14 -0.28 -7.26 12.71
N ASP A 15 0.83 -6.63 13.06
CA ASP A 15 0.96 -5.18 13.04
C ASP A 15 0.71 -4.62 11.62
N PHE A 16 0.09 -3.43 11.55
CA PHE A 16 -0.27 -2.77 10.30
C PHE A 16 0.90 -2.65 9.33
N TYR A 17 2.09 -2.26 9.82
CA TYR A 17 3.26 -2.08 8.99
C TYR A 17 3.80 -3.41 8.45
N VAL A 18 3.70 -4.48 9.24
CA VAL A 18 4.06 -5.83 8.80
C VAL A 18 3.15 -6.30 7.66
N LYS A 19 1.86 -5.94 7.67
CA LYS A 19 0.95 -6.23 6.55
C LYS A 19 1.37 -5.53 5.26
N ILE A 20 1.77 -4.26 5.36
CA ILE A 20 2.29 -3.49 4.22
C ILE A 20 3.55 -4.17 3.66
N MET A 21 4.50 -4.57 4.53
CA MET A 21 5.71 -5.26 4.07
C MET A 21 5.40 -6.56 3.33
N ARG A 22 4.49 -7.39 3.86
CA ARG A 22 4.06 -8.64 3.20
C ARG A 22 3.45 -8.35 1.83
N ALA A 23 2.59 -7.35 1.75
CA ALA A 23 1.96 -6.95 0.51
C ALA A 23 2.99 -6.42 -0.50
N ALA A 24 3.99 -5.65 -0.05
CA ALA A 24 5.05 -5.11 -0.89
C ALA A 24 6.00 -6.19 -1.41
N ASP A 25 6.42 -7.13 -0.56
CA ASP A 25 7.23 -8.30 -0.96
C ASP A 25 6.50 -9.16 -2.00
N TYR A 26 5.21 -9.41 -1.78
CA TYR A 26 4.39 -10.13 -2.75
C TYR A 26 4.23 -9.36 -4.06
N TYR A 27 4.01 -8.04 -4.00
CA TYR A 27 3.95 -7.18 -5.19
C TYR A 27 5.25 -7.27 -6.00
N GLN A 28 6.40 -7.17 -5.34
CA GLN A 28 7.70 -7.25 -6.00
C GLN A 28 7.91 -8.60 -6.68
N LYS A 29 7.59 -9.70 -5.99
CA LYS A 29 7.66 -11.05 -6.57
C LYS A 29 6.73 -11.22 -7.77
N LYS A 30 5.55 -10.61 -7.74
CA LYS A 30 4.52 -10.73 -8.79
C LYS A 30 4.80 -9.86 -10.02
N TYR A 31 5.28 -8.62 -9.83
CA TYR A 31 5.39 -7.62 -10.89
C TYR A 31 6.84 -7.23 -11.21
N GLY A 32 7.82 -7.71 -10.47
CA GLY A 32 9.24 -7.35 -10.63
C GLY A 32 9.57 -5.91 -10.26
N GLN A 33 8.63 -5.18 -9.66
CA GLN A 33 8.76 -3.76 -9.31
C GLN A 33 8.51 -3.57 -7.81
N ILE A 34 9.23 -2.63 -7.20
CA ILE A 34 8.98 -2.27 -5.80
C ILE A 34 7.85 -1.23 -5.79
N PRO A 35 6.74 -1.46 -5.04
CA PRO A 35 5.68 -0.46 -4.93
C PRO A 35 6.20 0.74 -4.13
N ASP A 36 5.76 1.94 -4.49
CA ASP A 36 6.13 3.20 -3.82
C ASP A 36 4.92 3.89 -3.15
N VAL A 37 3.71 3.36 -3.36
CA VAL A 37 2.47 3.86 -2.78
C VAL A 37 1.56 2.73 -2.32
N CYS A 38 0.89 2.95 -1.19
CA CYS A 38 -0.14 2.08 -0.66
C CYS A 38 -1.34 2.91 -0.19
N PHE A 39 -2.53 2.66 -0.74
CA PHE A 39 -3.77 3.26 -0.25
C PHE A 39 -4.48 2.33 0.71
N VAL A 40 -4.97 2.89 1.82
CA VAL A 40 -5.66 2.15 2.89
C VAL A 40 -6.91 2.89 3.37
N HIS A 41 -7.82 2.18 4.02
CA HIS A 41 -8.99 2.81 4.63
C HIS A 41 -8.61 3.65 5.86
N PRO A 42 -9.20 4.84 6.09
CA PRO A 42 -8.88 5.70 7.24
C PRO A 42 -9.11 5.05 8.61
N SER A 43 -10.02 4.08 8.73
CA SER A 43 -10.29 3.39 10.00
C SER A 43 -9.17 2.48 10.47
N MET A 44 -8.15 2.23 9.64
CA MET A 44 -7.01 1.39 10.00
C MET A 44 -5.99 2.11 10.91
N LYS A 45 -6.36 3.27 11.47
CA LYS A 45 -5.61 4.06 12.47
C LYS A 45 -4.15 4.32 12.06
N VAL A 46 -3.95 4.75 10.82
CA VAL A 46 -2.63 5.24 10.39
C VAL A 46 -2.44 6.65 10.92
N GLU A 47 -1.44 6.87 11.77
CA GLU A 47 -1.01 8.21 12.15
C GLU A 47 -0.37 8.88 10.94
N ALA A 48 -1.18 9.65 10.19
CA ALA A 48 -0.77 10.47 9.04
C ALA A 48 -0.10 9.65 7.90
N PRO A 49 0.24 10.27 6.74
CA PRO A 49 1.06 9.60 5.75
C PRO A 49 2.44 9.34 6.35
N SER A 50 2.66 8.12 6.84
CA SER A 50 3.97 7.68 7.30
C SER A 50 4.69 7.06 6.13
N LYS A 51 5.88 7.58 5.80
CA LYS A 51 6.81 6.87 4.92
C LYS A 51 7.26 5.62 5.65
N THR A 52 6.61 4.51 5.37
CA THR A 52 6.97 3.21 5.91
C THR A 52 7.85 2.53 4.89
N ILE A 53 9.13 2.34 5.19
CA ILE A 53 10.04 1.46 4.42
C ILE A 53 9.93 1.71 2.91
N GLY A 54 10.08 2.96 2.48
CA GLY A 54 10.06 3.33 1.06
C GLY A 54 8.68 3.33 0.37
N VAL A 55 7.60 2.97 1.07
CA VAL A 55 6.21 3.05 0.58
C VAL A 55 5.50 4.24 1.22
N ASP A 56 4.95 5.11 0.38
CA ASP A 56 4.09 6.22 0.81
C ASP A 56 2.66 5.72 1.10
N VAL A 57 2.27 5.73 2.37
CA VAL A 57 0.95 5.26 2.79
C VAL A 57 -0.03 6.41 2.77
N GLN A 58 -1.10 6.28 1.96
CA GLN A 58 -2.13 7.30 1.82
C GLN A 58 -3.49 6.74 2.24
N VAL A 59 -4.31 7.59 2.83
CA VAL A 59 -5.69 7.21 3.19
C VAL A 59 -6.63 7.46 2.01
N ASN A 60 -7.55 6.52 1.76
CA ASN A 60 -8.60 6.67 0.76
C ASN A 60 -9.88 5.96 1.25
N GLN A 61 -10.97 6.72 1.40
CA GLN A 61 -12.26 6.20 1.87
C GLN A 61 -12.90 5.18 0.93
N MET A 62 -12.49 5.14 -0.34
CA MET A 62 -12.99 4.14 -1.31
C MET A 62 -12.37 2.75 -1.11
N ILE A 63 -11.30 2.63 -0.33
CA ILE A 63 -10.67 1.35 -0.02
C ILE A 63 -11.38 0.72 1.17
N LEU A 64 -11.73 -0.56 1.08
CA LEU A 64 -12.39 -1.26 2.19
C LEU A 64 -11.42 -1.51 3.36
N PRO A 65 -11.90 -1.58 4.62
CA PRO A 65 -11.07 -1.99 5.76
C PRO A 65 -10.34 -3.32 5.51
N ASN A 66 -9.12 -3.45 6.02
CA ASN A 66 -8.20 -4.58 5.82
C ASN A 66 -7.75 -4.80 4.38
N HIS A 67 -8.06 -3.86 3.47
CA HIS A 67 -7.55 -3.86 2.12
C HIS A 67 -6.46 -2.82 1.94
N PHE A 68 -5.45 -3.20 1.16
CA PHE A 68 -4.28 -2.40 0.84
C PHE A 68 -4.18 -2.35 -0.67
N TRP A 69 -4.19 -1.15 -1.25
CA TRP A 69 -4.02 -0.98 -2.69
C TRP A 69 -2.61 -0.48 -2.98
N LEU A 70 -1.74 -1.37 -3.44
CA LEU A 70 -0.34 -1.08 -3.70
C LEU A 70 -0.08 -0.79 -5.17
N GLY A 71 0.95 0.01 -5.42
CA GLY A 71 1.60 0.02 -6.72
C GLY A 71 2.65 1.11 -6.84
N VAL A 72 2.90 1.53 -8.09
CA VAL A 72 3.92 2.51 -8.43
C VAL A 72 3.24 3.79 -8.93
N LYS A 73 3.59 4.93 -8.34
CA LYS A 73 3.19 6.25 -8.83
C LYS A 73 3.80 6.45 -10.21
N GLN A 74 2.97 6.86 -11.15
CA GLN A 74 3.50 7.37 -12.41
C GLN A 74 4.17 8.70 -12.09
N ALA A 75 5.47 8.79 -12.32
CA ALA A 75 6.10 10.10 -12.40
C ALA A 75 5.45 10.82 -13.58
N SER A 76 4.67 11.86 -13.28
CA SER A 76 4.24 12.80 -14.30
C SER A 76 5.51 13.47 -14.83
N LEU A 77 6.01 13.03 -15.98
CA LEU A 77 6.92 13.83 -16.77
C LEU A 77 6.11 15.03 -17.26
N SER A 78 6.20 16.13 -16.52
CA SER A 78 5.80 17.44 -17.03
C SER A 78 6.74 17.77 -18.20
N ALA A 79 6.24 17.69 -19.43
CA ALA A 79 6.88 18.25 -20.61
C ALA A 79 6.57 19.74 -20.71
#